data_AF-A0A2K8NZA9-F1
#
_entry.id   AF-A0A2K8NZA9-F1
#
_cell.length_a   1.000
_cell.length_b   1.000
_cell.length_c   1.000
_cell.angle_alpha   90.00
_cell.angle_beta   90.00
_cell.angle_gamma   90.00
#
_symmetry.space_group_name_H-M   'P 1'
#
loop_
_entity.id
_entity.type
_entity.pdbx_description
1 polymer ?
#
loop_
_entity_poly.entity_id
_entity_poly.type
_entity_poly.pdbx_seq_one_letter_code
_entity_poly.pdbx_strand_id
1 'polypeptide(L)'
;MFNNLITENTNRIIWNSDFINFESAKRYQLFKALESAINFAINKAFIKFPFIPLERKDFDTIAWFGFEEAFRKYDPNKTKKTFTFFVMDNVYWKCLDYACAHINNKHKILNKSLNNEWMLNNSFSIEDCEISIATKIALEDYFTDPSIHPCAETIFYKHVEKIPLTKIALSCNLTRNLTSKILTKTLFDLSILLA
;
A
#
# COMPACT_ATOMS: atom_id res chain seq x y z
N MET A 1 24.25 -13.44 7.68
CA MET A 1 23.45 -13.87 6.50
C MET A 1 22.04 -13.23 6.48
N PHE A 2 21.86 -12.00 6.99
CA PHE A 2 20.56 -11.31 7.02
C PHE A 2 20.46 -10.10 6.06
N ASN A 3 21.56 -9.72 5.40
CA ASN A 3 21.63 -8.48 4.60
C ASN A 3 21.02 -8.58 3.18
N ASN A 4 20.40 -9.71 2.83
CA ASN A 4 19.90 -9.93 1.45
C ASN A 4 18.36 -10.02 1.35
N LEU A 5 17.61 -9.89 2.46
CA LEU A 5 16.14 -9.97 2.45
C LEU A 5 15.44 -8.61 2.59
N ILE A 6 16.20 -7.58 2.99
CA ILE A 6 15.78 -6.19 3.01
C ILE A 6 16.90 -5.46 2.28
N THR A 7 16.71 -5.16 0.99
CA THR A 7 17.63 -4.22 0.33
C THR A 7 17.42 -2.85 0.98
N GLU A 8 18.39 -2.44 1.80
CA GLU A 8 18.43 -1.24 2.68
C GLU A 8 18.19 0.12 2.00
N ASN A 9 17.72 0.17 0.75
CA ASN A 9 17.41 1.43 0.06
C ASN A 9 15.96 1.56 -0.44
N THR A 10 15.12 0.55 -0.23
CA THR A 10 13.68 0.66 -0.50
C THR A 10 12.95 -0.21 0.52
N ASN A 11 11.84 0.26 1.09
CA ASN A 11 10.97 -0.56 1.95
C ASN A 11 10.25 -1.68 1.13
N ARG A 12 10.95 -2.32 0.20
CA ARG A 12 10.44 -3.32 -0.74
C ARG A 12 10.68 -4.71 -0.16
N ILE A 13 9.58 -5.41 0.13
CA ILE A 13 9.58 -6.85 0.37
C ILE A 13 9.22 -7.52 -0.95
N ILE A 14 10.19 -8.19 -1.57
CA ILE A 14 9.96 -8.99 -2.77
C ILE A 14 9.51 -10.38 -2.31
N TRP A 15 8.31 -10.81 -2.73
CA TRP A 15 7.79 -12.13 -2.40
C TRP A 15 8.65 -13.24 -3.03
N ASN A 16 9.10 -14.19 -2.21
CA ASN A 16 9.78 -15.40 -2.63
C ASN A 16 8.91 -16.61 -2.25
N SER A 17 8.70 -17.54 -3.18
CA SER A 17 7.95 -18.79 -2.96
C SER A 17 8.49 -19.65 -1.80
N ASP A 18 9.76 -19.46 -1.42
CA ASP A 18 10.36 -20.13 -0.25
C ASP A 18 9.78 -19.68 1.09
N PHE A 19 8.97 -18.60 1.11
CA PHE A 19 8.32 -18.06 2.30
C PHE A 19 7.22 -18.97 2.88
N ILE A 20 6.70 -19.93 2.11
CA ILE A 20 5.63 -20.83 2.54
C ILE A 20 6.03 -21.65 3.80
N ASN A 21 7.33 -21.93 3.96
CA ASN A 21 7.88 -22.67 5.11
C ASN A 21 8.50 -21.77 6.19
N PHE A 22 8.19 -20.47 6.21
CA PHE A 22 8.71 -19.59 7.26
C PHE A 22 8.20 -19.98 8.63
N GLU A 23 9.12 -20.16 9.57
CA GLU A 23 8.87 -20.28 11.00
C GLU A 23 8.09 -19.05 11.51
N SER A 24 7.20 -19.24 12.49
CA SER A 24 6.31 -18.20 13.02
C SER A 24 7.05 -16.92 13.41
N ALA A 25 8.28 -17.04 13.92
CA ALA A 25 9.12 -15.90 14.28
C ALA A 25 9.46 -14.99 13.09
N LYS A 26 9.73 -15.55 11.91
CA LYS A 26 10.05 -14.77 10.70
C LYS A 26 8.82 -14.11 10.09
N ARG A 27 7.66 -14.75 10.19
CA ARG A 27 6.37 -14.16 9.76
C ARG A 27 6.03 -12.94 10.61
N TYR A 28 6.28 -13.03 11.91
CA TYR A 28 6.09 -11.90 12.82
C TYR A 28 7.05 -10.74 12.52
N GLN A 29 8.31 -11.01 12.15
CA GLN A 29 9.23 -9.97 11.69
C GLN A 29 8.73 -9.28 10.41
N LEU A 30 8.15 -10.05 9.48
CA LEU A 30 7.57 -9.50 8.26
C LEU A 30 6.34 -8.63 8.54
N PHE A 31 5.48 -9.07 9.47
CA PHE A 31 4.35 -8.28 9.95
C PHE A 31 4.82 -6.95 10.57
N LYS A 32 5.87 -6.97 11.39
CA LYS A 32 6.48 -5.74 11.92
C LYS A 32 7.06 -4.84 10.83
N ALA A 33 7.69 -5.40 9.80
CA ALA A 33 8.21 -4.60 8.68
C ALA A 33 7.09 -3.89 7.90
N LEU A 34 5.88 -4.47 7.91
CA LEU A 34 4.67 -3.91 7.27
C LEU A 34 3.79 -3.12 8.25
N GLU A 35 4.26 -2.82 9.47
CA GLU A 35 3.46 -2.21 10.54
C GLU A 35 2.77 -0.92 10.09
N SER A 36 3.45 -0.06 9.32
CA SER A 36 2.86 1.17 8.79
C SER A 36 1.68 0.92 7.85
N ALA A 37 1.84 -0.01 6.90
CA ALA A 37 0.82 -0.41 5.94
C ALA A 37 -0.38 -1.09 6.63
N ILE A 38 -0.10 -1.91 7.64
CA ILE A 38 -1.11 -2.60 8.44
C ILE A 38 -1.88 -1.60 9.30
N ASN A 39 -1.18 -0.67 9.97
CA ASN A 39 -1.80 0.38 10.75
C ASN A 39 -2.68 1.30 9.92
N PHE A 40 -2.28 1.59 8.68
CA PHE A 40 -3.13 2.26 7.70
C PHE A 40 -4.43 1.49 7.47
N ALA A 41 -4.33 0.18 7.17
CA ALA A 41 -5.50 -0.64 6.86
C ALA A 41 -6.49 -0.72 8.03
N ILE A 42 -5.97 -0.80 9.26
CA ILE A 42 -6.79 -0.80 10.47
C ILE A 42 -7.44 0.58 10.69
N ASN A 43 -6.69 1.68 10.57
CA ASN A 43 -7.23 3.05 10.69
C ASN A 43 -8.41 3.24 9.74
N LYS A 44 -8.20 2.87 8.47
CA LYS A 44 -9.21 2.98 7.42
C LYS A 44 -10.48 2.20 7.72
N ALA A 45 -10.37 1.02 8.35
CA ALA A 45 -11.53 0.25 8.77
C ALA A 45 -12.22 0.86 10.00
N PHE A 46 -11.44 1.31 10.99
CA PHE A 46 -11.94 1.87 12.25
C PHE A 46 -12.74 3.17 12.03
N ILE A 47 -12.24 4.04 11.16
CA ILE A 47 -12.85 5.34 10.82
C ILE A 47 -14.26 5.19 10.23
N LYS A 48 -14.59 4.06 9.61
CA LYS A 48 -15.95 3.84 9.07
C LYS A 48 -17.01 3.66 10.16
N PHE A 49 -16.61 3.44 11.40
CA PHE A 49 -17.52 3.11 12.49
C PHE A 49 -17.23 3.95 13.74
N PRO A 50 -17.54 5.26 13.71
CA PRO A 50 -17.23 6.18 14.81
C PRO A 50 -17.88 5.78 16.15
N PHE A 51 -19.02 5.09 16.13
CA PHE A 51 -19.76 4.63 17.30
C PHE A 51 -19.78 3.10 17.39
N ILE A 52 -18.61 2.49 17.33
CA ILE A 52 -18.43 1.06 17.58
C ILE A 52 -17.99 0.82 19.03
N PRO A 53 -18.51 -0.21 19.72
CA PRO A 53 -18.06 -0.56 21.08
C PRO A 53 -16.76 -1.37 21.03
N LEU A 54 -15.78 -0.92 20.24
CA LEU A 54 -14.47 -1.53 20.09
C LEU A 54 -13.40 -0.44 20.18
N GLU A 55 -12.28 -0.78 20.80
CA GLU A 55 -11.09 0.04 20.78
C GLU A 55 -10.23 -0.31 19.58
N ARG A 56 -9.40 0.63 19.13
CA ARG A 56 -8.44 0.38 18.07
C ARG A 56 -7.54 -0.85 18.36
N LYS A 57 -7.11 -1.04 19.61
CA LYS A 57 -6.25 -2.16 20.00
C LYS A 57 -6.89 -3.53 19.74
N ASP A 58 -8.22 -3.61 19.75
CA ASP A 58 -8.94 -4.86 19.47
C ASP A 58 -8.68 -5.36 18.04
N PHE A 59 -8.30 -4.47 17.12
CA PHE A 59 -8.02 -4.78 15.74
C PHE A 59 -6.60 -5.31 15.50
N ASP A 60 -5.67 -5.17 16.44
CA ASP A 60 -4.27 -5.62 16.23
C ASP A 60 -4.19 -7.14 16.06
N THR A 61 -4.98 -7.87 16.86
CA THR A 61 -5.08 -9.33 16.76
C THR A 61 -5.78 -9.75 15.46
N ILE A 62 -6.80 -9.00 15.03
CA ILE A 62 -7.52 -9.24 13.79
C ILE A 62 -6.62 -8.96 12.57
N ALA A 63 -5.80 -7.93 12.65
CA ALA A 63 -4.82 -7.60 11.63
C ALA A 63 -3.76 -8.69 11.48
N TRP A 64 -3.31 -9.29 12.58
CA TRP A 64 -2.45 -10.47 12.53
C TRP A 64 -3.11 -11.64 11.78
N PHE A 65 -4.39 -11.92 12.04
CA PHE A 65 -5.12 -12.96 11.30
C PHE A 65 -5.30 -12.63 9.82
N GLY A 66 -5.58 -11.36 9.49
CA GLY A 66 -5.67 -10.90 8.10
C GLY A 66 -4.34 -11.02 7.36
N PHE A 67 -3.23 -10.69 8.02
CA PHE A 67 -1.89 -10.89 7.49
C PHE A 67 -1.57 -12.37 7.25
N GLU A 68 -1.83 -13.24 8.23
CA GLU A 68 -1.57 -14.68 8.10
C GLU A 68 -2.38 -15.31 6.96
N GLU A 69 -3.63 -14.87 6.77
CA GLU A 69 -4.47 -15.30 5.65
C GLU A 69 -3.93 -14.79 4.31
N ALA A 70 -3.52 -13.51 4.25
CA ALA A 70 -2.90 -12.92 3.07
C ALA A 70 -1.61 -13.65 2.69
N PHE A 71 -0.76 -13.95 3.67
CA PHE A 71 0.49 -14.67 3.50
C PHE A 71 0.27 -16.06 2.90
N ARG A 72 -0.77 -16.79 3.32
CA ARG A 72 -1.08 -18.12 2.79
C ARG A 72 -1.69 -18.08 1.38
N LYS A 73 -2.43 -17.02 1.06
CA LYS A 73 -3.20 -16.91 -0.20
C LYS A 73 -2.48 -16.15 -1.30
N TYR A 74 -1.44 -15.39 -0.97
CA TYR A 74 -0.75 -14.58 -1.96
C TYR A 74 -0.05 -15.46 -2.99
N ASP A 75 -0.37 -15.19 -4.26
CA ASP A 75 0.22 -15.85 -5.41
C ASP A 75 0.56 -14.80 -6.47
N PRO A 76 1.84 -14.45 -6.66
CA PRO A 76 2.24 -13.38 -7.58
C PRO A 76 1.88 -13.68 -9.04
N ASN A 77 1.62 -14.94 -9.40
CA ASN A 77 1.18 -15.30 -10.74
C ASN A 77 -0.32 -15.05 -10.97
N LYS A 78 -1.11 -14.96 -9.90
CA LYS A 78 -2.57 -14.78 -9.97
C LYS A 78 -3.01 -13.36 -9.66
N THR A 79 -2.22 -12.61 -8.89
CA THR A 79 -2.55 -11.24 -8.51
C THR A 79 -1.58 -10.25 -9.16
N LYS A 80 -2.11 -9.18 -9.73
CA LYS A 80 -1.31 -8.05 -10.24
C LYS A 80 -0.82 -7.11 -9.14
N LYS A 81 -1.25 -7.31 -7.89
CA LYS A 81 -0.92 -6.44 -6.75
C LYS A 81 0.37 -6.90 -6.09
N THR A 82 1.14 -5.96 -5.56
CA THR A 82 2.26 -6.32 -4.68
C THR A 82 1.77 -7.01 -3.40
N PHE A 83 2.66 -7.77 -2.77
CA PHE A 83 2.37 -8.45 -1.52
C PHE A 83 1.86 -7.48 -0.45
N THR A 84 2.47 -6.29 -0.36
CA THR A 84 2.06 -5.24 0.58
C THR A 84 0.61 -4.82 0.38
N PHE A 85 0.19 -4.50 -0.86
CA PHE A 85 -1.21 -4.17 -1.14
C PHE A 85 -2.17 -5.32 -0.84
N PHE A 86 -1.76 -6.55 -1.19
CA PHE A 86 -2.57 -7.72 -0.91
C PHE A 86 -2.77 -7.93 0.60
N VAL A 87 -1.73 -7.71 1.41
CA VAL A 87 -1.82 -7.71 2.88
C VAL A 87 -2.72 -6.60 3.38
N MET A 88 -2.53 -5.36 2.91
CA MET A 88 -3.35 -4.22 3.32
C MET A 88 -4.84 -4.45 3.07
N ASP A 89 -5.19 -4.93 1.87
CA ASP A 89 -6.58 -5.24 1.51
C ASP A 89 -7.16 -6.33 2.43
N ASN A 90 -6.44 -7.43 2.63
CA ASN A 90 -6.90 -8.52 3.49
C ASN A 90 -7.09 -8.06 4.95
N VAL A 91 -6.13 -7.31 5.49
CA VAL A 91 -6.21 -6.74 6.84
C VAL A 91 -7.41 -5.79 6.94
N TYR A 92 -7.57 -4.89 5.99
CA TYR A 92 -8.67 -3.93 5.96
C TYR A 92 -10.03 -4.67 5.96
N TRP A 93 -10.22 -5.66 5.08
CA TRP A 93 -11.47 -6.42 5.00
C TRP A 93 -11.75 -7.21 6.28
N LYS A 94 -10.74 -7.86 6.87
CA LYS A 94 -10.90 -8.55 8.15
C LYS A 94 -11.29 -7.62 9.29
N CYS A 95 -10.64 -6.46 9.37
CA CYS A 95 -10.97 -5.44 10.35
C CYS A 95 -12.40 -4.93 10.13
N LEU A 96 -12.80 -4.72 8.88
CA LEU A 96 -14.15 -4.28 8.53
C LEU A 96 -15.22 -5.32 8.92
N ASP A 97 -14.98 -6.59 8.63
CA ASP A 97 -15.88 -7.70 8.98
C ASP A 97 -16.03 -7.82 10.50
N TYR A 98 -14.91 -7.75 11.23
CA TYR A 98 -14.91 -7.75 12.69
C TYR A 98 -15.73 -6.57 13.22
N ALA A 99 -15.47 -5.36 12.72
CA ALA A 99 -16.24 -4.19 13.13
C ALA A 99 -17.75 -4.35 12.85
N CYS A 100 -18.11 -4.86 11.67
CA CYS A 100 -19.51 -5.08 11.29
C CYS A 100 -20.23 -6.08 12.21
N ALA A 101 -19.53 -7.10 12.71
CA ALA A 101 -20.10 -8.08 13.63
C ALA A 101 -20.49 -7.47 14.99
N HIS A 102 -19.83 -6.40 15.42
CA HIS A 102 -20.07 -5.74 16.70
C HIS A 102 -21.05 -4.54 16.62
N ILE A 103 -21.61 -4.28 15.44
CA ILE A 103 -22.54 -3.18 15.20
C ILE A 103 -23.98 -3.67 15.27
N ASN A 104 -24.74 -3.12 16.22
CA ASN A 104 -26.19 -3.32 16.31
C ASN A 104 -26.96 -2.17 15.62
N ASN A 105 -28.29 -2.26 15.55
CA ASN A 105 -29.10 -1.25 14.89
C ASN A 105 -28.99 0.16 15.51
N LYS A 106 -28.72 0.29 16.83
CA LYS A 106 -28.51 1.59 17.47
C LYS A 106 -27.21 2.23 16.99
N HIS A 107 -26.13 1.45 16.92
CA HIS A 107 -24.84 1.90 16.39
C HIS A 107 -24.95 2.30 14.90
N LYS A 108 -25.72 1.56 14.08
CA LYS A 108 -25.97 1.93 12.67
C LYS A 108 -26.65 3.29 12.53
N ILE A 109 -27.64 3.56 13.38
CA ILE A 109 -28.37 4.85 13.37
C ILE A 109 -27.41 5.98 13.73
N LEU A 110 -26.64 5.83 14.82
CA LEU A 110 -25.65 6.83 15.26
C LEU A 110 -24.55 7.08 14.22
N ASN A 111 -23.98 6.01 13.66
CA ASN A 111 -22.97 6.10 12.61
C ASN A 111 -23.51 6.83 11.37
N LYS A 112 -24.78 6.60 11.00
CA LYS A 112 -25.40 7.29 9.86
C LYS A 112 -25.69 8.77 10.14
N SER A 113 -26.08 9.13 11.35
CA SER A 113 -26.43 10.52 11.71
C SER A 113 -25.21 11.42 11.95
N LEU A 114 -24.09 10.87 12.42
CA LEU A 114 -22.92 11.64 12.87
C LEU A 114 -21.70 11.48 11.97
N ASN A 115 -21.80 10.71 10.88
CA ASN A 115 -20.65 10.38 10.03
C ASN A 115 -19.97 11.63 9.45
N ASN A 116 -20.75 12.60 8.97
CA ASN A 116 -20.19 13.71 8.21
C ASN A 116 -19.31 14.62 9.07
N GLU A 117 -19.75 14.96 10.28
CA GLU A 117 -19.01 15.86 11.17
C GLU A 117 -17.79 15.18 11.80
N TRP A 118 -17.91 13.88 12.13
CA TRP A 118 -16.79 13.11 12.67
C TRP A 118 -15.70 12.85 11.62
N MET A 119 -16.10 12.54 10.38
CA MET A 119 -15.17 12.38 9.25
C MET A 119 -14.43 13.68 8.95
N LEU A 120 -15.13 14.82 8.86
CA LEU A 120 -14.52 16.13 8.58
C LEU A 120 -13.46 16.54 9.62
N ASN A 121 -13.67 16.20 10.89
CA ASN A 121 -12.75 16.56 11.98
C ASN A 121 -11.54 15.62 12.09
N ASN A 122 -11.62 14.41 11.54
CA ASN A 122 -10.53 13.42 11.60
C ASN A 122 -9.85 13.16 10.24
N SER A 123 -10.39 13.68 9.13
CA SER A 123 -9.85 13.42 7.79
C SER A 123 -8.57 14.21 7.50
N PHE A 124 -8.45 15.45 7.97
CA PHE A 124 -7.38 16.38 7.56
C PHE A 124 -5.95 15.99 7.92
N SER A 125 -5.72 15.18 8.97
CA SER A 125 -4.35 14.75 9.36
C SER A 125 -3.98 13.35 8.87
N ILE A 126 -4.99 12.58 8.49
CA ILE A 126 -4.86 11.18 8.09
C ILE A 126 -4.86 11.10 6.56
N GLU A 127 -5.71 11.84 5.84
CA GLU A 127 -5.77 11.84 4.37
C GLU A 127 -4.43 12.17 3.70
N ASP A 128 -3.67 13.15 4.20
CA ASP A 128 -2.36 13.47 3.60
C ASP A 128 -1.32 12.36 3.79
N CYS A 129 -1.35 11.67 4.95
CA CYS A 129 -0.48 10.53 5.21
C CYS A 129 -0.95 9.27 4.46
N GLU A 130 -2.26 9.10 4.34
CA GLU A 130 -2.93 8.03 3.62
C GLU A 130 -2.70 8.10 2.11
N ILE A 131 -2.85 9.29 1.52
CA ILE A 131 -2.55 9.56 0.12
C ILE A 131 -1.05 9.38 -0.13
N SER A 132 -0.18 9.85 0.77
CA SER A 132 1.27 9.68 0.65
C SER A 132 1.68 8.21 0.59
N ILE A 133 1.16 7.38 1.50
CA ILE A 133 1.48 5.95 1.56
C ILE A 133 0.85 5.21 0.37
N ALA A 134 -0.44 5.42 0.09
CA ALA A 134 -1.13 4.76 -1.02
C ALA A 134 -0.50 5.12 -2.38
N THR A 135 -0.15 6.40 -2.59
CA THR A 135 0.52 6.87 -3.82
C THR A 135 1.91 6.27 -3.93
N LYS A 136 2.67 6.20 -2.83
CA LYS A 136 4.00 5.59 -2.83
C LYS A 136 3.94 4.12 -3.23
N ILE A 137 3.02 3.35 -2.65
CA ILE A 137 2.89 1.92 -2.96
C ILE A 137 2.35 1.76 -4.40
N ALA A 138 1.41 2.59 -4.86
CA ALA A 138 0.90 2.54 -6.24
C ALA A 138 1.99 2.83 -7.29
N LEU A 139 2.89 3.78 -7.00
CA LEU A 139 4.07 4.03 -7.83
C LEU A 139 5.01 2.82 -7.85
N GLU A 140 5.24 2.19 -6.69
CA GLU A 140 6.05 0.97 -6.60
C GLU A 140 5.45 -0.17 -7.44
N ASP A 141 4.14 -0.41 -7.35
CA ASP A 141 3.42 -1.40 -8.16
C ASP A 141 3.60 -1.14 -9.67
N TYR A 142 3.40 0.10 -10.10
CA TYR A 142 3.55 0.48 -11.51
C TYR A 142 4.96 0.21 -12.04
N PHE A 143 6.01 0.60 -11.30
CA PHE A 143 7.39 0.42 -11.76
C PHE A 143 7.92 -1.02 -11.65
N THR A 144 7.24 -1.89 -10.89
CA THR A 144 7.58 -3.32 -10.84
C THR A 144 7.04 -4.15 -11.99
N ASP A 145 6.13 -3.62 -12.81
CA ASP A 145 5.57 -4.35 -13.95
C ASP A 145 6.66 -4.58 -15.04
N PRO A 146 6.93 -5.84 -15.44
CA PRO A 146 7.96 -6.16 -16.45
C PRO A 146 7.72 -5.53 -17.82
N SER A 147 6.49 -5.10 -18.11
CA SER A 147 6.12 -4.43 -19.36
C SER A 147 6.53 -2.95 -19.38
N ILE A 148 6.89 -2.39 -18.23
CA ILE A 148 7.34 -1.01 -18.09
C ILE A 148 8.83 -0.91 -18.40
N HIS A 149 9.22 0.19 -19.05
CA HIS A 149 10.59 0.39 -19.47
C HIS A 149 11.53 0.48 -18.25
N PRO A 150 12.67 -0.22 -18.21
CA PRO A 150 13.55 -0.27 -17.01
C PRO A 150 14.02 1.11 -16.51
N CYS A 151 14.17 2.08 -17.42
CA CYS A 151 14.55 3.45 -17.07
C CYS A 151 13.36 4.36 -16.68
N ALA A 152 12.10 3.89 -16.75
CA ALA A 152 10.91 4.72 -16.53
C ALA A 152 10.88 5.30 -15.12
N GLU A 153 11.21 4.50 -14.11
CA GLU A 153 11.28 4.93 -12.70
C GLU A 153 12.28 6.08 -12.52
N THR A 154 13.51 5.90 -13.01
CA THR A 154 14.57 6.91 -12.95
C THR A 154 14.21 8.18 -13.72
N ILE A 155 13.57 8.05 -14.88
CA ILE A 155 13.14 9.19 -15.69
C ILE A 155 12.05 9.98 -14.95
N PHE A 156 11.09 9.29 -14.34
CA PHE A 156 10.00 9.89 -13.58
C PHE A 156 10.51 10.67 -12.37
N TYR A 157 11.32 10.06 -11.50
CA TYR A 157 11.82 10.74 -10.30
C TYR A 157 12.70 11.95 -10.62
N LYS A 158 13.59 11.84 -11.62
CA LYS A 158 14.40 13.00 -12.06
C LYS A 158 13.56 14.11 -12.69
N HIS A 159 12.43 13.76 -13.32
CA HIS A 159 11.49 14.74 -13.83
C HIS A 159 10.76 15.47 -12.69
N VAL A 160 10.36 14.75 -11.64
CA VAL A 160 9.77 15.33 -10.41
C VAL A 160 10.76 16.29 -9.72
N GLU A 161 12.06 15.95 -9.71
CA GLU A 161 13.15 16.82 -9.23
C GLU A 161 13.44 18.02 -10.15
N LYS A 162 12.67 18.20 -11.24
CA LYS A 162 12.80 19.29 -12.22
C LYS A 162 14.13 19.29 -12.98
N ILE A 163 14.77 18.13 -13.15
CA ILE A 163 15.99 17.99 -13.95
C ILE A 163 15.64 18.12 -15.45
N PRO A 164 16.43 18.86 -16.26
CA PRO A 164 16.19 18.96 -17.70
C PRO A 164 16.24 17.60 -18.41
N LEU A 165 15.28 17.35 -19.31
CA LEU A 165 15.17 16.12 -20.12
C LEU A 165 16.46 15.72 -20.85
N THR A 166 17.29 16.70 -21.24
CA THR A 166 18.60 16.46 -21.86
C THR A 166 19.58 15.76 -20.92
N LYS A 167 19.63 16.18 -19.64
CA LYS A 167 20.47 15.56 -18.62
C LYS A 167 19.93 14.19 -18.20
N ILE A 168 18.60 14.03 -18.16
CA ILE A 168 17.97 12.74 -17.87
C ILE A 168 18.30 11.71 -18.96
N ALA A 169 18.15 12.10 -20.23
CA ALA A 169 18.45 11.25 -21.39
C ALA A 169 19.91 10.76 -21.38
N LEU A 170 20.86 11.66 -21.07
CA LEU A 170 22.27 11.30 -20.90
C LEU A 170 22.49 10.30 -19.76
N SER A 171 21.82 10.49 -18.62
CA SER A 171 21.98 9.59 -17.47
C SER A 171 21.42 8.19 -17.67
N CYS A 172 20.43 8.03 -18.54
CA CYS A 172 19.84 6.73 -18.88
C CYS A 172 20.42 6.14 -20.18
N ASN A 173 21.36 6.84 -20.83
CA ASN A 173 21.94 6.45 -22.12
C ASN A 173 20.88 6.27 -23.24
N LEU A 174 19.88 7.16 -23.27
CA LEU A 174 18.76 7.13 -24.21
C LEU A 174 18.72 8.38 -25.09
N THR A 175 18.03 8.32 -26.23
CA THR A 175 17.76 9.51 -27.02
C THR A 175 16.73 10.41 -26.32
N ARG A 176 16.80 11.72 -26.56
CA ARG A 176 15.83 12.69 -26.02
C ARG A 176 14.38 12.34 -26.41
N ASN A 177 14.16 11.89 -27.64
CA ASN A 177 12.83 11.54 -28.14
C ASN A 177 12.28 10.29 -27.46
N LEU A 178 13.12 9.27 -27.24
CA LEU A 178 12.72 8.07 -26.53
C LEU A 178 12.43 8.35 -25.05
N THR A 179 13.29 9.16 -24.40
CA THR A 179 13.09 9.61 -23.01
C THR A 179 11.76 10.36 -22.87
N SER A 180 11.46 11.27 -23.82
CA SER A 180 10.20 12.00 -23.83
C SER A 180 9.00 11.07 -23.99
N LYS A 181 9.06 10.09 -24.90
CA LYS A 181 7.98 9.10 -25.09
C LYS A 181 7.73 8.27 -23.83
N ILE A 182 8.80 7.77 -23.19
CA ILE A 182 8.71 6.99 -21.96
C ILE A 182 8.08 7.84 -20.86
N LEU A 183 8.53 9.08 -20.68
CA LEU A 183 7.97 9.99 -19.68
C LEU A 183 6.49 10.29 -19.94
N THR A 184 6.10 10.63 -21.17
CA THR A 184 4.70 10.92 -21.51
C THR A 184 3.80 9.71 -21.28
N LYS A 185 4.27 8.51 -21.62
CA LYS A 185 3.53 7.27 -21.35
C LYS A 185 3.39 7.03 -19.85
N THR A 186 4.49 7.17 -19.11
CA THR A 186 4.52 7.01 -17.65
C THR A 186 3.55 7.97 -16.96
N LEU A 187 3.55 9.25 -17.35
CA LEU A 187 2.62 10.24 -16.80
C LEU A 187 1.17 9.93 -17.14
N PHE A 188 0.89 9.48 -18.37
CA PHE A 188 -0.45 9.08 -18.78
C PHE A 188 -0.95 7.87 -17.98
N ASP A 189 -0.16 6.81 -17.90
CA ASP A 189 -0.52 5.59 -17.18
C ASP A 189 -0.74 5.89 -15.69
N LEU A 190 0.14 6.68 -15.06
CA LEU A 190 -0.01 7.10 -13.66
C LEU A 190 -1.22 8.01 -13.45
N SER A 191 -1.56 8.87 -14.41
CA SER A 191 -2.76 9.72 -14.32
C SER A 191 -4.06 8.90 -14.33
N ILE A 192 -4.07 7.73 -14.98
CA ILE A 192 -5.21 6.80 -14.95
C ILE A 192 -5.21 6.02 -13.63
N LEU A 193 -4.04 5.64 -13.14
CA LEU A 193 -3.88 4.76 -11.98
C LEU A 193 -4.15 5.48 -10.65
N LEU A 194 -3.92 6.80 -10.60
CA LEU A 194 -4.09 7.65 -9.42
C LEU A 194 -5.35 8.55 -9.45
N ALA A 195 -6.20 8.43 -10.48
CA ALA A 195 -7.48 9.14 -10.59
C ALA A 195 -8.59 8.41 -9.82
#